data_AF-A0A1G7GVY1-F1
#
_entry.id   AF-A0A1G7GVY1-F1
#
_cell.length_a   1.000
_cell.length_b   1.000
_cell.length_c   1.000
_cell.angle_alpha   90.00
_cell.angle_beta   90.00
_cell.angle_gamma   90.00
#
_symmetry.space_group_name_H-M   'P 1'
#
loop_
_entity.id
_entity.type
_entity.pdbx_description
1 polymer ?
#
loop_
_entity_poly.entity_id
_entity_poly.type
_entity_poly.pdbx_seq_one_letter_code
_entity_poly.pdbx_strand_id
1 'polypeptide(L)' 'MEGITLKTSVNEILKRFPEAVRLLNGLGLDTCCGGAEPLEEAAKAAGQEPEAVLRALEAFLEGRV' A
#
# COMPACT_ATOMS: atom_id res chain seq x y z
N MET A 1 -11.42 -13.37 -4.56
CA MET A 1 -10.34 -12.73 -3.79
C MET A 1 -10.58 -11.25 -3.91
N GLU A 2 -11.04 -10.59 -2.85
CA GLU A 2 -11.23 -9.15 -2.85
C GLU A 2 -9.83 -8.52 -2.81
N GLY A 3 -9.28 -8.28 -4.01
CA GLY A 3 -7.93 -7.80 -4.22
C GLY A 3 -7.79 -6.36 -3.74
N ILE A 4 -6.62 -6.04 -3.20
CA ILE A 4 -6.23 -4.65 -2.96
C ILE A 4 -6.22 -3.93 -4.31
N THR A 5 -6.70 -2.71 -4.35
CA THR A 5 -6.68 -1.87 -5.56
C THR A 5 -6.08 -0.51 -5.24
N LEU A 6 -5.79 0.27 -6.27
CA LEU A 6 -5.35 1.67 -6.14
C LEU A 6 -6.33 2.54 -5.33
N LYS A 7 -7.62 2.18 -5.33
CA LYS A 7 -8.68 2.88 -4.59
C LYS A 7 -8.79 2.43 -3.14
N THR A 8 -8.17 1.32 -2.77
CA THR A 8 -8.16 0.84 -1.39
C THR A 8 -7.31 1.78 -0.56
N SER A 9 -7.84 2.21 0.60
CA SER A 9 -7.09 3.11 1.48
C SER A 9 -5.88 2.41 2.10
N VAL A 10 -4.81 3.16 2.34
CA VAL A 10 -3.61 2.64 3.00
C VAL A 10 -3.94 2.02 4.36
N ASN A 11 -4.85 2.63 5.11
CA ASN A 11 -5.29 2.14 6.42
C ASN A 11 -6.07 0.81 6.29
N GLU A 12 -6.91 0.67 5.27
CA GLU A 12 -7.60 -0.61 5.03
C GLU A 12 -6.63 -1.72 4.64
N ILE A 13 -5.63 -1.41 3.81
CA ILE A 13 -4.53 -2.33 3.49
C ILE A 13 -3.82 -2.76 4.79
N LEU A 14 -3.42 -1.81 5.64
CA LEU A 14 -2.70 -2.08 6.88
C LEU A 14 -3.54 -2.81 7.95
N LYS A 15 -4.86 -2.60 7.97
CA LYS A 15 -5.78 -3.37 8.83
C LYS A 15 -5.85 -4.83 8.43
N ARG A 16 -5.81 -5.11 7.13
CA ARG A 16 -5.83 -6.48 6.58
C ARG A 16 -4.43 -7.12 6.63
N PHE A 17 -3.39 -6.33 6.40
CA PHE A 17 -1.99 -6.76 6.27
C PHE A 17 -1.04 -5.83 7.04
N PRO A 18 -1.00 -5.90 8.38
CA PRO A 18 -0.13 -5.04 9.20
C PRO A 18 1.36 -5.07 8.81
N GLU A 19 1.83 -6.21 8.29
CA GLU A 19 3.17 -6.43 7.75
C GLU A 19 3.56 -5.50 6.59
N ALA A 20 2.57 -5.05 5.81
CA ALA A 20 2.80 -4.22 4.63
C ALA A 20 3.36 -2.86 5.02
N VAL A 21 3.23 -2.46 6.29
CA VAL A 21 3.79 -1.22 6.84
C VAL A 21 5.28 -1.07 6.54
N ARG A 22 6.06 -2.16 6.59
CA ARG A 22 7.50 -2.09 6.29
C ARG A 22 7.79 -1.82 4.83
N LEU A 23 7.01 -2.42 3.92
CA LEU A 23 7.12 -2.18 2.48
C LEU A 23 6.69 -0.74 2.16
N LEU A 24 5.51 -0.32 2.63
CA LEU A 24 4.96 1.00 2.33
C LEU A 24 5.86 2.12 2.88
N ASN A 25 6.36 1.99 4.11
CA ASN A 25 7.34 2.94 4.65
C ASN A 25 8.66 2.92 3.87
N GLY A 26 9.11 1.75 3.41
CA GLY A 26 10.31 1.62 2.57
C GLY A 26 10.16 2.28 1.20
N LEU A 27 8.94 2.36 0.68
CA LEU A 27 8.58 3.08 -0.55
C LEU A 27 8.32 4.57 -0.32
N GLY A 28 8.41 5.05 0.94
CA GLY A 28 8.20 6.45 1.30
C GLY A 28 6.74 6.87 1.45
N LEU A 29 5.80 5.92 1.49
CA LEU A 29 4.40 6.23 1.75
C LEU A 29 4.22 6.61 3.22
N ASP A 30 3.67 7.79 3.48
CA ASP A 30 3.40 8.25 4.83
C ASP A 30 2.23 7.46 5.42
N THR A 31 2.54 6.55 6.35
CA THR A 31 1.54 5.77 7.09
C THR A 31 1.19 6.38 8.45
N CYS A 32 1.82 7.51 8.82
CA CYS A 32 1.71 8.10 10.16
C CYS A 32 0.48 8.99 10.36
N CYS A 33 -0.09 9.59 9.30
CA CYS A 33 -1.21 10.55 9.45
C CYS A 33 -2.62 9.95 9.31
N GLY A 34 -2.76 8.62 9.36
CA GLY A 34 -4.06 7.95 9.44
C GLY A 34 -4.52 7.20 8.18
N GLY A 35 -3.71 7.21 7.11
CA GLY A 35 -3.85 6.32 5.94
C GLY A 35 -5.24 6.29 5.29
N ALA A 36 -6.03 7.36 5.46
CA ALA A 36 -7.38 7.44 4.88
C ALA A 36 -7.33 7.67 3.36
N GLU A 37 -6.19 8.10 2.85
CA GLU A 37 -5.94 8.26 1.43
C GLU A 37 -5.87 6.92 0.68
N PRO A 38 -6.38 6.89 -0.57
CA PRO A 38 -6.18 5.76 -1.47
C PRO A 38 -4.69 5.47 -1.69
N LEU A 39 -4.36 4.20 -1.93
CA LEU A 39 -2.99 3.79 -2.29
C LEU A 39 -2.44 4.60 -3.47
N GLU A 40 -3.29 4.97 -4.42
CA GLU A 40 -2.94 5.82 -5.56
C GLU A 40 -2.38 7.18 -5.14
N GLU A 41 -3.08 7.86 -4.24
CA GLU A 41 -2.72 9.21 -3.81
C GLU A 41 -1.49 9.17 -2.90
N ALA A 42 -1.39 8.16 -2.02
CA ALA A 42 -0.19 7.93 -1.21
C ALA A 42 1.04 7.67 -2.07
N ALA A 43 0.91 6.85 -3.11
CA ALA A 43 2.00 6.59 -4.04
C ALA A 43 2.44 7.87 -4.75
N LYS A 44 1.49 8.65 -5.30
CA LYS A 44 1.80 9.94 -5.95
C LYS A 44 2.45 10.93 -4.99
N ALA A 45 1.95 11.04 -3.76
CA ALA A 45 2.52 11.92 -2.74
C ALA A 45 3.95 11.53 -2.36
N ALA A 46 4.26 10.22 -2.37
CA ALA A 46 5.59 9.68 -2.17
C ALA A 46 6.50 9.76 -3.43
N GLY A 47 5.99 10.31 -4.54
CA GLY A 47 6.71 10.37 -5.82
C GLY A 47 6.87 9.00 -6.50
N GLN A 48 6.05 8.02 -6.12
CA GLN A 48 6.02 6.67 -6.67
C GLN A 48 4.96 6.54 -7.76
N GLU A 49 5.13 5.55 -8.64
CA GLU A 49 4.13 5.18 -9.63
C GLU A 49 3.08 4.25 -8.97
N PRO A 50 1.78 4.60 -8.97
CA PRO A 50 0.76 3.86 -8.24
C PRO A 50 0.70 2.36 -8.58
N GLU A 51 0.74 2.03 -9.86
CA GLU A 51 0.65 0.67 -10.36
C GLU A 51 1.88 -0.16 -9.95
N ALA A 52 3.08 0.44 -9.91
CA ALA A 52 4.28 -0.19 -9.40
C ALA A 52 4.17 -0.48 -7.90
N VAL A 53 3.61 0.44 -7.10
CA VAL A 53 3.37 0.21 -5.67
C VAL A 53 2.37 -0.93 -5.46
N LEU A 54 1.28 -0.95 -6.23
CA LEU A 54 0.29 -2.03 -6.15
C LEU A 54 0.93 -3.39 -6.48
N ARG A 55 1.69 -3.49 -7.58
CA ARG A 55 2.39 -4.73 -7.95
C ARG A 55 3.39 -5.18 -6.88
N ALA A 56 4.14 -4.24 -6.30
CA ALA A 56 5.09 -4.56 -5.23
C ALA A 56 4.38 -5.07 -3.97
N LEU A 57 3.22 -4.49 -3.64
CA LEU A 57 2.38 -4.92 -2.54
C LEU A 57 1.78 -6.30 -2.78
N GLU A 58 1.22 -6.55 -3.97
CA GLU A 58 0.69 -7.87 -4.36
C GLU A 58 1.78 -8.94 -4.29
N ALA A 59 2.95 -8.70 -4.89
CA ALA A 59 4.08 -9.63 -4.85
C ALA A 59 4.58 -9.92 -3.42
N PHE A 60 4.61 -8.89 -2.56
CA PHE A 60 4.98 -9.03 -1.16
C PHE A 60 3.99 -9.90 -0.37
N LEU A 61 2.70 -9.83 -0.70
CA LEU A 61 1.64 -10.61 -0.07
C LEU A 61 1.55 -12.04 -0.64
N GLU A 62 1.75 -12.23 -1.94
CA GLU A 62 1.77 -13.54 -2.60
C GLU A 62 2.96 -14.40 -2.17
N GLY A 63 4.13 -13.80 -1.93
CA GLY A 63 5.33 -14.51 -1.46
C GLY A 63 5.22 -15.13 -0.05
N ARG A 64 4.03 -15.10 0.56
CA ARG A 64 3.73 -15.63 1.89
C ARG A 64 2.84 -16.87 1.88
N VAL A 65 2.40 -17.33 0.71
CA VAL A 65 1.61 -18.57 0.55
C VAL A 65 2.52 -19.79 0.51
#